data_AF-A0A967HWX1-F1
#
_entry.id   AF-A0A967HWX1-F1
#
_cell.length_a   1.000
_cell.length_b   1.000
_cell.length_c   1.000
_cell.angle_alpha   90.00
_cell.angle_beta   90.00
_cell.angle_gamma   90.00
#
_symmetry.space_group_name_H-M   'P 1'
#
loop_
_entity.id
_entity.type
_entity.pdbx_description
1 polymer ?
#
loop_
_entity_poly.entity_id
_entity_poly.type
_entity_poly.pdbx_seq_one_letter_code
_entity_poly.pdbx_strand_id
1 'polypeptide(L)'
;AICRSRWEVAKEEKAFFIEHGRHKRLPEDDDSAAPHFYAPETWLEKYWIALKAKEYSGLLPEPQDPEISSLIDELQSANDLKRFPEQQEKGLEQRREALTPTIEKLKAAGPEALPYLLQIMNHFSWATLFVPEIIAHYPTESAIRSLMDITMFNYHYVSEACLKHLEGLGADVLAHVRDAFSRDLDFDELKVGFINMLSNLDAPGVDDFLQELLDHEEPAVVDFAGLVLGKRNRVDLLPTLEEVSARIGKKPRISWAINHLKKIKEGKD
;
A
#
# COMPACT_ATOMS: atom_id res chain seq x y z
N ALA A 1 2.79 19.32 -7.57
CA ALA A 1 4.07 20.04 -7.71
C ALA A 1 4.93 19.93 -6.44
N ILE A 2 4.40 20.29 -5.26
CA ILE A 2 5.18 20.29 -4.00
C ILE A 2 5.66 18.89 -3.58
N CYS A 3 4.76 17.89 -3.49
CA CYS A 3 5.16 16.55 -3.03
C CYS A 3 6.23 15.91 -3.93
N ARG A 4 6.08 15.99 -5.25
CA ARG A 4 7.09 15.52 -6.22
C ARG A 4 8.44 16.20 -6.00
N SER A 5 8.47 17.53 -5.90
CA SER A 5 9.72 18.26 -5.66
C SER A 5 10.38 17.85 -4.34
N ARG A 6 9.58 17.66 -3.28
CA ARG A 6 10.09 17.23 -1.98
C ARG A 6 10.60 15.79 -1.98
N TRP A 7 9.98 14.91 -2.74
CA TRP A 7 10.46 13.55 -2.97
C TRP A 7 11.82 13.52 -3.69
N GLU A 8 12.01 14.33 -4.74
CA GLU A 8 13.32 14.44 -5.41
C GLU A 8 14.41 14.95 -4.47
N VAL A 9 14.11 16.01 -3.71
CA VAL A 9 15.00 16.56 -2.68
C VAL A 9 15.37 15.50 -1.63
N ALA A 10 14.43 14.61 -1.29
CA ALA A 10 14.63 13.51 -0.37
C ALA A 10 15.59 12.45 -0.91
N LYS A 11 15.40 12.04 -2.17
CA LYS A 11 16.27 11.08 -2.84
C LYS A 11 17.71 11.61 -2.90
N GLU A 12 17.88 12.88 -3.26
CA GLU A 12 19.20 13.52 -3.26
C GLU A 12 19.85 13.54 -1.87
N GLU A 13 19.08 13.87 -0.82
CA GLU A 13 19.59 13.91 0.56
C GLU A 13 20.05 12.52 1.01
N LYS A 14 19.23 11.48 0.75
CA LYS A 14 19.54 10.09 1.09
C LYS A 14 20.80 9.60 0.36
N ALA A 15 20.90 9.87 -0.95
CA ALA A 15 22.07 9.50 -1.74
C ALA A 15 23.34 10.19 -1.21
N PHE A 16 23.27 11.50 -0.96
CA PHE A 16 24.40 12.25 -0.42
C PHE A 16 24.84 11.74 0.95
N PHE A 17 23.89 11.46 1.85
CA PHE A 17 24.17 10.93 3.17
C PHE A 17 24.84 9.55 3.12
N ILE A 18 24.38 8.65 2.24
CA ILE A 18 24.99 7.33 2.05
C ILE A 18 26.45 7.45 1.57
N GLU A 19 26.72 8.41 0.68
CA GLU A 19 28.05 8.60 0.10
C GLU A 19 29.02 9.33 1.05
N HIS A 20 28.54 10.33 1.80
CA HIS A 20 29.39 11.26 2.55
C HIS A 20 29.27 11.14 4.08
N GLY A 21 28.31 10.37 4.59
CA GLY A 21 28.06 10.21 6.02
C GLY A 21 27.52 11.44 6.74
N ARG A 22 27.13 12.49 6.00
CA ARG A 22 26.61 13.76 6.53
C ARG A 22 25.46 14.30 5.68
N HIS A 23 24.69 15.23 6.23
CA HIS A 23 23.58 15.85 5.52
C HIS A 23 24.04 16.96 4.57
N LYS A 24 23.50 16.99 3.35
CA LYS A 24 23.87 17.96 2.30
C LYS A 24 23.51 19.39 2.68
N ARG A 25 22.43 19.54 3.45
CA ARG A 25 21.79 20.82 3.77
C ARG A 25 22.10 21.33 5.17
N LEU A 26 22.99 20.64 5.89
CA LEU A 26 23.56 21.14 7.15
C LEU A 26 24.95 21.74 6.90
N PRO A 27 25.35 22.75 7.68
CA PRO A 27 26.74 23.21 7.73
C PRO A 27 27.70 22.05 8.00
N GLU A 28 28.93 22.12 7.44
CA GLU A 28 29.94 21.06 7.59
C GLU A 28 30.34 20.74 9.04
N ASP A 29 30.12 21.69 9.95
CA ASP A 29 30.49 21.59 11.37
C ASP A 29 29.28 21.43 12.30
N ASP A 30 28.08 21.20 11.78
CA ASP A 30 26.85 21.10 12.57
C ASP A 30 26.20 19.71 12.47
N ASP A 31 26.74 18.77 13.26
CA ASP A 31 26.14 17.46 13.52
C ASP A 31 25.08 17.50 14.63
N SER A 32 24.77 18.68 15.19
CA SER A 32 23.94 18.82 16.39
C SER A 32 22.44 18.80 16.11
N ALA A 33 22.04 19.09 14.87
CA ALA A 33 20.65 19.12 14.43
C ALA A 33 20.36 18.02 13.41
N ALA A 34 19.55 17.04 13.80
CA ALA A 34 18.92 16.17 12.81
C ALA A 34 18.03 17.06 11.92
N PRO A 35 18.23 17.09 10.59
CA PRO A 35 17.38 17.90 9.74
C PRO A 35 15.96 17.32 9.83
N HIS A 36 14.96 18.17 10.05
CA HIS A 36 13.56 17.78 9.99
C HIS A 36 13.17 17.45 8.56
N PHE A 37 13.58 16.27 8.11
CA PHE A 37 13.44 15.82 6.73
C PHE A 37 12.76 14.45 6.73
N TYR A 38 11.61 14.35 6.08
CA TYR A 38 10.95 13.06 5.88
C TYR A 38 11.77 12.20 4.92
N ALA A 39 11.81 10.90 5.19
CA ALA A 39 12.44 9.95 4.29
C ALA A 39 11.77 9.96 2.90
N PRO A 40 12.48 9.59 1.82
CA PRO A 40 11.92 9.56 0.46
C PRO A 40 10.58 8.82 0.37
N GLU A 41 10.44 7.73 1.10
CA GLU A 41 9.28 6.84 1.12
C GLU A 41 8.03 7.60 1.61
N THR A 42 8.16 8.38 2.69
CA THR A 42 7.08 9.23 3.20
C THR A 42 6.67 10.33 2.22
N TRP A 43 7.62 10.89 1.46
CA TRP A 43 7.29 11.87 0.42
C TRP A 43 6.66 11.22 -0.81
N LEU A 44 7.05 9.99 -1.15
CA LEU A 44 6.48 9.20 -2.23
C LEU A 44 5.02 8.87 -1.93
N GLU A 45 4.70 8.43 -0.71
CA GLU A 45 3.32 8.23 -0.22
C GLU A 45 2.49 9.50 -0.34
N LYS A 46 2.99 10.63 0.18
CA LYS A 46 2.31 11.93 0.08
C LYS A 46 2.13 12.39 -1.36
N TYR A 47 3.06 12.03 -2.24
CA TYR A 47 2.96 12.34 -3.66
C TYR A 47 1.85 11.51 -4.31
N TRP A 48 1.81 10.21 -4.03
CA TRP A 48 0.77 9.31 -4.51
C TRP A 48 -0.63 9.75 -4.06
N ILE A 49 -0.82 10.03 -2.77
CA ILE A 49 -2.09 10.53 -2.22
C ILE A 49 -2.51 11.83 -2.92
N ALA A 50 -1.58 12.76 -3.16
CA ALA A 50 -1.89 14.02 -3.84
C ALA A 50 -2.28 13.83 -5.31
N LEU A 51 -1.67 12.86 -6.02
CA LEU A 51 -2.07 12.50 -7.37
C LEU A 51 -3.48 11.90 -7.39
N LYS A 52 -3.73 10.94 -6.50
CA LYS A 52 -5.02 10.26 -6.41
C LYS A 52 -6.14 11.17 -5.96
N ALA A 53 -5.90 12.08 -5.00
CA ALA A 53 -6.87 13.10 -4.64
C ALA A 53 -7.29 13.98 -5.84
N LYS A 54 -6.34 14.34 -6.72
CA LYS A 54 -6.65 15.07 -7.96
C LYS A 54 -7.45 14.20 -8.93
N GLU A 55 -7.03 12.97 -9.15
CA GLU A 55 -7.73 12.02 -10.02
C GLU A 55 -9.17 11.80 -9.56
N TYR A 56 -9.36 11.46 -8.28
CA TYR A 56 -10.65 11.20 -7.67
C TYR A 56 -11.57 12.40 -7.73
N SER A 57 -11.07 13.62 -7.54
CA SER A 57 -11.90 14.83 -7.67
C SER A 57 -12.53 14.96 -9.07
N GLY A 58 -11.87 14.47 -10.11
CA GLY A 58 -12.38 14.46 -11.47
C GLY A 58 -13.37 13.33 -11.79
N LEU A 59 -13.57 12.39 -10.87
CA LEU A 59 -14.52 11.28 -11.02
C LEU A 59 -15.92 11.62 -10.47
N LEU A 60 -16.06 12.67 -9.67
CA LEU A 60 -17.36 13.06 -9.11
C LEU A 60 -18.35 13.41 -10.23
N PRO A 61 -19.58 12.87 -10.19
CA PRO A 61 -20.58 13.19 -11.19
C PRO A 61 -21.11 14.62 -11.04
N GLU A 62 -21.49 15.23 -12.16
CA GLU A 62 -22.19 16.52 -12.21
C GLU A 62 -23.52 16.35 -12.98
N PRO A 63 -24.70 16.54 -12.34
CA PRO A 63 -24.90 16.87 -10.92
C PRO A 63 -24.63 15.68 -9.99
N GLN A 64 -24.32 15.97 -8.74
CA GLN A 64 -24.16 14.94 -7.71
C GLN A 64 -25.52 14.39 -7.28
N ASP A 65 -25.58 13.07 -7.10
CA ASP A 65 -26.68 12.36 -6.43
C ASP A 65 -26.80 12.79 -4.96
N PRO A 66 -27.93 13.42 -4.56
CA PRO A 66 -28.12 13.90 -3.20
C PRO A 66 -28.28 12.79 -2.16
N GLU A 67 -28.76 11.60 -2.55
CA GLU A 67 -28.91 10.46 -1.64
C GLU A 67 -27.55 9.89 -1.29
N ILE A 68 -26.68 9.68 -2.28
CA ILE A 68 -25.31 9.21 -2.05
C ILE A 68 -24.53 10.24 -1.24
N SER A 69 -24.61 11.53 -1.58
CA SER A 69 -23.95 12.59 -0.79
C SER A 69 -24.39 12.57 0.67
N SER A 70 -25.69 12.42 0.94
CA SER A 70 -26.18 12.33 2.33
C SER A 70 -25.66 11.10 3.07
N LEU A 71 -25.49 9.96 2.39
CA LEU A 71 -24.90 8.76 3.01
C LEU A 71 -23.42 8.96 3.34
N ILE A 72 -22.69 9.67 2.48
CA ILE A 72 -21.27 10.00 2.69
C ILE A 72 -21.11 10.96 3.87
N ASP A 73 -21.98 11.97 3.99
CA ASP A 73 -22.01 12.87 5.13
C ASP A 73 -22.27 12.11 6.45
N GLU A 74 -23.23 11.17 6.45
CA GLU A 74 -23.48 10.33 7.62
C GLU A 74 -22.31 9.40 7.93
N LEU A 75 -21.64 8.83 6.92
CA LEU A 75 -20.42 8.04 7.12
C LEU A 75 -19.31 8.90 7.76
N GLN A 76 -19.15 10.15 7.30
CA GLN A 76 -18.19 11.09 7.86
C GLN A 76 -18.50 11.49 9.31
N SER A 77 -19.74 11.31 9.78
CA SER A 77 -20.07 11.50 11.21
C SER A 77 -19.29 10.57 12.14
N ALA A 78 -18.67 9.49 11.64
CA ALA A 78 -17.68 8.68 12.36
C ALA A 78 -16.55 9.54 12.98
N ASN A 79 -16.24 10.68 12.39
CA ASN A 79 -15.21 11.60 12.84
C ASN A 79 -15.64 12.49 14.01
N ASP A 80 -16.93 12.52 14.37
CA ASP A 80 -17.42 13.29 15.51
C ASP A 80 -17.03 12.62 16.85
N LEU A 81 -16.00 13.16 17.48
CA LEU A 81 -15.48 12.68 18.76
C LEU A 81 -16.42 12.96 19.95
N LYS A 82 -17.41 13.85 19.82
CA LYS A 82 -18.44 14.04 20.84
C LYS A 82 -19.51 12.96 20.75
N ARG A 83 -19.89 12.57 19.52
CA ARG A 83 -20.81 11.46 19.25
C ARG A 83 -20.17 10.11 19.60
N PHE A 84 -18.88 9.95 19.30
CA PHE A 84 -18.12 8.72 19.48
C PHE A 84 -16.85 8.97 20.31
N PRO A 85 -16.95 9.05 21.65
CA PRO A 85 -15.82 9.37 22.52
C PRO A 85 -14.81 8.24 22.68
N GLU A 86 -15.22 6.99 22.41
CA GLU A 86 -14.35 5.83 22.52
C GLU A 86 -13.26 5.84 21.43
N GLN A 87 -12.09 5.32 21.78
CA GLN A 87 -10.91 5.25 20.91
C GLN A 87 -10.49 3.80 20.64
N GLN A 88 -9.51 3.63 19.74
CA GLN A 88 -8.95 2.32 19.38
C GLN A 88 -10.04 1.32 18.94
N GLU A 89 -9.91 0.05 19.30
CA GLU A 89 -10.83 -1.03 18.92
C GLU A 89 -12.27 -0.76 19.39
N LYS A 90 -12.46 -0.32 20.64
CA LYS A 90 -13.79 0.05 21.16
C LYS A 90 -14.42 1.19 20.37
N GLY A 91 -13.60 2.19 20.01
CA GLY A 91 -14.03 3.30 19.17
C GLY A 91 -14.45 2.85 17.77
N LEU A 92 -13.74 1.87 17.20
CA LEU A 92 -14.09 1.30 15.91
C LEU A 92 -15.39 0.50 15.97
N GLU A 93 -15.55 -0.36 16.97
CA GLU A 93 -16.76 -1.18 17.18
C GLU A 93 -18.00 -0.30 17.38
N GLN A 94 -17.90 0.71 18.25
CA GLN A 94 -18.99 1.66 18.49
C GLN A 94 -19.47 2.34 17.21
N ARG A 95 -18.52 2.81 16.39
CA ARG A 95 -18.82 3.46 15.10
C ARG A 95 -19.40 2.47 14.10
N ARG A 96 -18.86 1.24 14.03
CA ARG A 96 -19.34 0.17 13.15
C ARG A 96 -20.80 -0.16 13.44
N GLU A 97 -21.14 -0.36 14.71
CA GLU A 97 -22.52 -0.63 15.13
C GLU A 97 -23.46 0.53 14.76
N ALA A 98 -23.08 1.77 15.08
CA ALA A 98 -23.89 2.94 14.82
C ALA A 98 -24.09 3.22 13.31
N LEU A 99 -23.07 2.97 12.49
CA LEU A 99 -23.07 3.27 11.06
C LEU A 99 -23.43 2.06 10.18
N THR A 100 -23.76 0.91 10.76
CA THR A 100 -24.16 -0.29 10.01
C THR A 100 -25.25 0.02 8.96
N PRO A 101 -26.34 0.75 9.28
CA PRO A 101 -27.36 1.06 8.27
C PRO A 101 -26.82 1.90 7.11
N THR A 102 -25.89 2.82 7.37
CA THR A 102 -25.27 3.68 6.36
C THR A 102 -24.31 2.89 5.47
N ILE A 103 -23.49 2.04 6.08
CA ILE A 103 -22.56 1.14 5.37
C ILE A 103 -23.35 0.22 4.42
N GLU A 104 -24.42 -0.41 4.89
CA GLU A 104 -25.23 -1.31 4.07
C GLU A 104 -25.97 -0.58 2.94
N LYS A 105 -26.43 0.66 3.17
CA LYS A 105 -27.00 1.49 2.09
C LYS A 105 -25.96 1.89 1.05
N LEU A 106 -24.74 2.24 1.45
CA LEU A 106 -23.65 2.53 0.52
C LEU A 106 -23.25 1.30 -0.30
N LYS A 107 -23.21 0.12 0.32
CA LYS A 107 -23.02 -1.15 -0.41
C LYS A 107 -24.15 -1.39 -1.43
N ALA A 108 -25.39 -1.14 -1.04
CA ALA A 108 -26.56 -1.31 -1.91
C ALA A 108 -26.64 -0.27 -3.06
N ALA A 109 -26.09 0.93 -2.87
CA ALA A 109 -26.00 1.95 -3.91
C ALA A 109 -25.12 1.49 -5.10
N GLY A 110 -24.23 0.52 -4.87
CA GLY A 110 -23.40 -0.07 -5.91
C GLY A 110 -22.25 0.85 -6.37
N PRO A 111 -21.65 0.55 -7.54
CA PRO A 111 -20.45 1.23 -8.02
C PRO A 111 -20.57 2.75 -8.21
N GLU A 112 -21.79 3.29 -8.32
CA GLU A 112 -22.04 4.74 -8.43
C GLU A 112 -21.64 5.51 -7.16
N ALA A 113 -21.55 4.83 -6.00
CA ALA A 113 -21.04 5.44 -4.78
C ALA A 113 -19.50 5.54 -4.74
N LEU A 114 -18.80 4.83 -5.62
CA LEU A 114 -17.33 4.76 -5.63
C LEU A 114 -16.68 6.16 -5.74
N PRO A 115 -17.05 7.04 -6.70
CA PRO A 115 -16.42 8.37 -6.81
C PRO A 115 -16.54 9.21 -5.54
N TYR A 116 -17.62 9.02 -4.77
CA TYR A 116 -17.87 9.75 -3.53
C TYR A 116 -17.02 9.20 -2.37
N LEU A 117 -16.95 7.87 -2.23
CA LEU A 117 -16.11 7.20 -1.23
C LEU A 117 -14.63 7.56 -1.42
N LEU A 118 -14.19 7.68 -2.67
CA LEU A 118 -12.81 8.05 -2.99
C LEU A 118 -12.45 9.48 -2.52
N GLN A 119 -13.40 10.40 -2.44
CA GLN A 119 -13.13 11.77 -1.98
C GLN A 119 -12.65 11.81 -0.53
N ILE A 120 -13.18 10.92 0.32
CA ILE A 120 -12.87 10.94 1.75
C ILE A 120 -11.55 10.24 2.07
N MET A 121 -10.95 9.53 1.10
CA MET A 121 -9.70 8.79 1.27
C MET A 121 -8.44 9.65 1.20
N ASN A 122 -8.55 10.94 0.86
CA ASN A 122 -7.41 11.85 0.75
C ASN A 122 -6.76 12.22 2.11
N HIS A 123 -7.38 11.85 3.23
CA HIS A 123 -6.82 11.97 4.57
C HIS A 123 -7.30 10.81 5.45
N PHE A 124 -6.43 10.33 6.34
CA PHE A 124 -6.80 9.31 7.30
C PHE A 124 -7.80 9.87 8.33
N SER A 125 -8.91 9.16 8.53
CA SER A 125 -9.95 9.50 9.50
C SER A 125 -10.73 8.26 9.94
N TRP A 126 -11.59 8.37 10.96
CA TRP A 126 -12.45 7.25 11.38
C TRP A 126 -13.35 6.76 10.24
N ALA A 127 -13.86 7.68 9.42
CA ALA A 127 -14.69 7.33 8.27
C ALA A 127 -13.94 6.46 7.24
N THR A 128 -12.65 6.74 7.02
CA THR A 128 -11.83 5.97 6.04
C THR A 128 -11.64 4.50 6.42
N LEU A 129 -11.82 4.13 7.68
CA LEU A 129 -11.70 2.73 8.14
C LEU A 129 -12.79 1.83 7.57
N PHE A 130 -13.94 2.39 7.16
CA PHE A 130 -15.09 1.66 6.61
C PHE A 130 -15.10 1.64 5.08
N VAL A 131 -14.26 2.43 4.42
CA VAL A 131 -14.27 2.53 2.95
C VAL A 131 -13.83 1.23 2.27
N PRO A 132 -12.76 0.52 2.72
CA PRO A 132 -12.33 -0.71 2.06
C PRO A 132 -13.43 -1.77 1.97
N GLU A 133 -14.20 -2.00 3.04
CA GLU A 133 -15.27 -3.00 3.05
C GLU A 133 -16.47 -2.62 2.16
N ILE A 134 -16.71 -1.32 1.96
CA ILE A 134 -17.76 -0.84 1.07
C ILE A 134 -17.32 -1.02 -0.38
N ILE A 135 -16.10 -0.56 -0.72
CA ILE A 135 -15.54 -0.69 -2.07
C ILE A 135 -15.41 -2.16 -2.48
N ALA A 136 -14.95 -3.03 -1.57
CA ALA A 136 -14.83 -4.46 -1.83
C ALA A 136 -16.15 -5.18 -2.13
N HIS A 137 -17.29 -4.56 -1.79
CA HIS A 137 -18.61 -5.09 -2.15
C HIS A 137 -18.95 -4.91 -3.64
N TYR A 138 -18.25 -4.01 -4.34
CA TYR A 138 -18.52 -3.71 -5.75
C TYR A 138 -17.70 -4.64 -6.66
N PRO A 139 -18.33 -5.54 -7.44
CA PRO A 139 -17.63 -6.48 -8.31
C PRO A 139 -17.22 -5.80 -9.63
N THR A 140 -16.41 -4.75 -9.54
CA THR A 140 -15.97 -3.97 -10.71
C THR A 140 -14.47 -3.78 -10.71
N GLU A 141 -13.89 -3.75 -11.90
CA GLU A 141 -12.48 -3.40 -12.13
C GLU A 141 -12.08 -2.09 -11.43
N SER A 142 -12.96 -1.08 -11.48
CA SER A 142 -12.68 0.24 -10.87
C SER A 142 -12.58 0.16 -9.34
N ALA A 143 -13.41 -0.68 -8.71
CA ALA A 143 -13.35 -0.90 -7.27
C ALA A 143 -12.09 -1.67 -6.86
N ILE A 144 -11.73 -2.74 -7.59
CA ILE A 144 -10.48 -3.49 -7.36
C ILE A 144 -9.29 -2.55 -7.47
N ARG A 145 -9.24 -1.76 -8.54
CA ARG A 145 -8.16 -0.80 -8.78
C ARG A 145 -8.08 0.29 -7.72
N SER A 146 -9.23 0.73 -7.21
CA SER A 146 -9.32 1.68 -6.10
C SER A 146 -8.77 1.08 -4.80
N LEU A 147 -9.06 -0.19 -4.49
CA LEU A 147 -8.44 -0.88 -3.34
C LEU A 147 -6.91 -0.93 -3.48
N MET A 148 -6.40 -1.21 -4.68
CA MET A 148 -4.95 -1.20 -4.94
C MET A 148 -4.35 0.20 -4.73
N ASP A 149 -4.95 1.23 -5.31
CA ASP A 149 -4.49 2.61 -5.15
C ASP A 149 -4.47 3.03 -3.67
N ILE A 150 -5.50 2.65 -2.91
CA ILE A 150 -5.62 2.93 -1.47
C ILE A 150 -4.59 2.13 -0.65
N THR A 151 -4.28 0.88 -1.02
CA THR A 151 -3.21 0.12 -0.34
C THR A 151 -1.90 0.91 -0.31
N MET A 152 -1.58 1.60 -1.41
CA MET A 152 -0.38 2.43 -1.56
C MET A 152 -0.42 3.74 -0.75
N PHE A 153 -1.52 4.06 -0.04
CA PHE A 153 -1.57 5.22 0.88
C PHE A 153 -0.81 4.96 2.19
N ASN A 154 -0.46 3.69 2.45
CA ASN A 154 0.26 3.21 3.62
C ASN A 154 -0.39 3.61 4.98
N TYR A 155 -1.72 3.75 4.99
CA TYR A 155 -2.48 3.87 6.22
C TYR A 155 -2.67 2.47 6.79
N HIS A 156 -1.78 2.04 7.69
CA HIS A 156 -1.64 0.64 8.16
C HIS A 156 -2.95 -0.18 8.19
N TYR A 157 -3.95 0.26 8.96
CA TYR A 157 -5.23 -0.46 9.07
C TYR A 157 -6.00 -0.53 7.73
N VAL A 158 -6.09 0.59 7.02
CA VAL A 158 -6.83 0.69 5.75
C VAL A 158 -6.12 -0.10 4.65
N SER A 159 -4.80 0.02 4.54
CA SER A 159 -3.99 -0.72 3.58
C SER A 159 -4.08 -2.22 3.81
N GLU A 160 -4.03 -2.67 5.06
CA GLU A 160 -4.23 -4.08 5.41
C GLU A 160 -5.64 -4.57 5.08
N ALA A 161 -6.68 -3.77 5.36
CA ALA A 161 -8.05 -4.12 5.00
C ALA A 161 -8.21 -4.26 3.47
N CYS A 162 -7.64 -3.33 2.68
CA CYS A 162 -7.64 -3.42 1.23
C CYS A 162 -6.93 -4.69 0.74
N LEU A 163 -5.75 -5.01 1.29
CA LEU A 163 -5.01 -6.23 0.96
C LEU A 163 -5.82 -7.50 1.27
N LYS A 164 -6.49 -7.57 2.42
CA LYS A 164 -7.35 -8.72 2.76
C LYS A 164 -8.50 -8.90 1.78
N HIS A 165 -9.12 -7.80 1.34
CA HIS A 165 -10.18 -7.87 0.33
C HIS A 165 -9.65 -8.28 -1.05
N LEU A 166 -8.49 -7.77 -1.45
CA LEU A 166 -7.81 -8.17 -2.68
C LEU A 166 -7.40 -9.65 -2.65
N GLU A 167 -6.86 -10.14 -1.53
CA GLU A 167 -6.54 -11.55 -1.31
C GLU A 167 -7.78 -12.44 -1.45
N GLY A 168 -8.95 -11.96 -1.00
CA GLY A 168 -10.23 -12.64 -1.13
C GLY A 168 -10.70 -12.87 -2.57
N LEU A 169 -10.11 -12.20 -3.57
CA LEU A 169 -10.37 -12.47 -5.00
C LEU A 169 -9.70 -13.78 -5.47
N GLY A 170 -8.82 -14.37 -4.67
CA GLY A 170 -8.11 -15.60 -5.03
C GLY A 170 -7.22 -15.41 -6.25
N ALA A 171 -7.22 -16.38 -7.17
CA ALA A 171 -6.31 -16.39 -8.33
C ALA A 171 -6.47 -15.18 -9.25
N ASP A 172 -7.68 -14.60 -9.32
CA ASP A 172 -7.99 -13.46 -10.19
C ASP A 172 -7.19 -12.21 -9.81
N VAL A 173 -6.78 -12.07 -8.53
CA VAL A 173 -5.98 -10.93 -8.07
C VAL A 173 -4.64 -10.82 -8.78
N LEU A 174 -4.07 -11.93 -9.26
CA LEU A 174 -2.73 -11.96 -9.84
C LEU A 174 -2.64 -11.11 -11.11
N ALA A 175 -3.69 -11.11 -11.94
CA ALA A 175 -3.75 -10.28 -13.14
C ALA A 175 -3.74 -8.79 -12.79
N HIS A 176 -4.48 -8.37 -11.75
CA HIS A 176 -4.49 -6.98 -11.30
C HIS A 176 -3.15 -6.56 -10.68
N VAL A 177 -2.50 -7.44 -9.90
CA VAL A 177 -1.16 -7.15 -9.35
C VAL A 177 -0.13 -6.97 -10.49
N ARG A 178 -0.11 -7.88 -11.47
CA ARG A 178 0.76 -7.75 -12.65
C ARG A 178 0.52 -6.43 -13.39
N ASP A 179 -0.75 -6.08 -13.58
CA ASP A 179 -1.13 -4.82 -14.21
C ASP A 179 -0.66 -3.59 -13.43
N ALA A 180 -0.76 -3.60 -12.09
CA ALA A 180 -0.26 -2.50 -11.26
C ALA A 180 1.26 -2.32 -11.35
N PHE A 181 2.03 -3.39 -11.47
CA PHE A 181 3.48 -3.32 -11.70
C PHE A 181 3.88 -2.93 -13.14
N SER A 182 2.93 -2.91 -14.08
CA SER A 182 3.17 -2.42 -15.45
C SER A 182 2.96 -0.91 -15.63
N ARG A 183 2.46 -0.23 -14.60
CA ARG A 183 2.09 1.20 -14.61
C ARG A 183 2.75 1.92 -13.46
N ASP A 184 2.81 3.25 -13.48
CA ASP A 184 3.20 4.07 -12.31
C ASP A 184 4.51 3.59 -11.64
N LEU A 185 5.55 3.33 -12.45
CA LEU A 185 6.81 2.70 -12.02
C LEU A 185 7.56 3.51 -10.96
N ASP A 186 7.41 4.85 -10.98
CA ASP A 186 7.95 5.74 -9.95
C ASP A 186 7.45 5.40 -8.53
N PHE A 187 6.37 4.62 -8.41
CA PHE A 187 5.71 4.25 -7.15
C PHE A 187 5.84 2.76 -6.80
N ASP A 188 6.69 1.99 -7.50
CA ASP A 188 6.84 0.55 -7.26
C ASP A 188 7.24 0.20 -5.81
N GLU A 189 8.00 1.07 -5.15
CA GLU A 189 8.34 0.93 -3.73
C GLU A 189 7.09 0.87 -2.83
N LEU A 190 5.98 1.51 -3.21
CA LEU A 190 4.71 1.47 -2.46
C LEU A 190 3.90 0.19 -2.72
N LYS A 191 4.23 -0.57 -3.76
CA LYS A 191 3.47 -1.75 -4.22
C LYS A 191 3.89 -3.05 -3.52
N VAL A 192 4.92 -3.00 -2.67
CA VAL A 192 5.47 -4.17 -1.96
C VAL A 192 4.46 -4.90 -1.08
N GLY A 193 3.39 -4.22 -0.64
CA GLY A 193 2.26 -4.83 0.06
C GLY A 193 1.57 -5.90 -0.79
N PHE A 194 1.42 -5.69 -2.09
CA PHE A 194 0.86 -6.68 -3.01
C PHE A 194 1.76 -7.91 -3.12
N ILE A 195 3.07 -7.71 -3.20
CA ILE A 195 4.04 -8.82 -3.25
C ILE A 195 3.89 -9.67 -1.99
N ASN A 196 3.89 -9.05 -0.80
CA ASN A 196 3.75 -9.79 0.46
C ASN A 196 2.42 -10.54 0.55
N MET A 197 1.31 -9.98 0.05
CA MET A 197 0.01 -10.67 -0.01
C MET A 197 0.08 -11.97 -0.83
N LEU A 198 0.90 -12.02 -1.89
CA LEU A 198 1.09 -13.25 -2.69
C LEU A 198 1.70 -14.43 -1.89
N SER A 199 2.24 -14.20 -0.68
CA SER A 199 2.66 -15.33 0.18
C SER A 199 1.51 -16.22 0.61
N ASN A 200 0.30 -15.66 0.69
CA ASN A 200 -0.89 -16.38 1.13
C ASN A 200 -1.69 -16.96 -0.04
N LEU A 201 -1.33 -16.62 -1.28
CA LEU A 201 -2.09 -17.00 -2.46
C LEU A 201 -1.56 -18.31 -3.06
N ASP A 202 -2.42 -19.33 -3.08
CA ASP A 202 -2.16 -20.57 -3.80
C ASP A 202 -2.80 -20.50 -5.20
N ALA A 203 -2.11 -19.84 -6.13
CA ALA A 203 -2.56 -19.68 -7.51
C ALA A 203 -1.44 -20.01 -8.51
N PRO A 204 -1.77 -20.64 -9.66
CA PRO A 204 -0.82 -20.84 -10.74
C PRO A 204 -0.19 -19.51 -11.20
N GLY A 205 1.11 -19.51 -11.47
CA GLY A 205 1.83 -18.34 -11.97
C GLY A 205 2.26 -17.32 -10.91
N VAL A 206 1.91 -17.51 -9.63
CA VAL A 206 2.44 -16.67 -8.53
C VAL A 206 3.96 -16.77 -8.45
N ASP A 207 4.49 -17.98 -8.47
CA ASP A 207 5.94 -18.19 -8.39
C ASP A 207 6.69 -17.68 -9.62
N ASP A 208 6.09 -17.79 -10.80
CA ASP A 208 6.66 -17.26 -12.04
C ASP A 208 6.70 -15.73 -11.97
N PHE A 209 5.61 -15.10 -11.50
CA PHE A 209 5.59 -13.65 -11.30
C PHE A 209 6.61 -13.18 -10.27
N LEU A 210 6.73 -13.88 -9.14
CA LEU A 210 7.71 -13.54 -8.10
C LEU A 210 9.15 -13.67 -8.61
N GLN A 211 9.43 -14.64 -9.49
CA GLN A 211 10.73 -14.76 -10.17
C GLN A 211 10.96 -13.60 -11.14
N GLU A 212 9.97 -13.20 -11.94
CA GLU A 212 10.07 -12.01 -12.80
C GLU A 212 10.40 -10.74 -11.99
N LEU A 213 9.82 -10.59 -10.79
CA LEU A 213 10.11 -9.47 -9.89
C LEU A 213 11.54 -9.50 -9.31
N LEU A 214 12.28 -10.61 -9.39
CA LEU A 214 13.68 -10.65 -8.98
C LEU A 214 14.59 -9.87 -9.91
N ASP A 215 14.16 -9.58 -11.14
CA ASP A 215 14.89 -8.78 -12.14
C ASP A 215 14.54 -7.29 -12.05
N HIS A 216 13.61 -6.90 -11.17
CA HIS A 216 13.16 -5.52 -11.03
C HIS A 216 14.32 -4.56 -10.66
N GLU A 217 14.20 -3.30 -11.09
CA GLU A 217 15.20 -2.26 -10.81
C GLU A 217 15.13 -1.78 -9.36
N GLU A 218 13.91 -1.57 -8.83
CA GLU A 218 13.67 -1.14 -7.46
C GLU A 218 14.08 -2.22 -6.42
N PRO A 219 15.11 -1.97 -5.59
CA PRO A 219 15.58 -2.94 -4.59
C PRO A 219 14.51 -3.40 -3.60
N ALA A 220 13.54 -2.55 -3.24
CA ALA A 220 12.46 -2.93 -2.34
C ALA A 220 11.59 -4.04 -2.93
N VAL A 221 11.28 -3.98 -4.24
CA VAL A 221 10.50 -5.00 -4.95
C VAL A 221 11.23 -6.34 -4.92
N VAL A 222 12.52 -6.34 -5.25
CA VAL A 222 13.36 -7.56 -5.25
C VAL A 222 13.47 -8.17 -3.84
N ASP A 223 13.67 -7.34 -2.80
CA ASP A 223 13.77 -7.80 -1.40
C ASP A 223 12.48 -8.50 -0.94
N PHE A 224 11.32 -7.95 -1.29
CA PHE A 224 10.02 -8.55 -0.97
C PHE A 224 9.70 -9.77 -1.83
N ALA A 225 10.04 -9.78 -3.12
CA ALA A 225 9.87 -10.97 -3.96
C ALA A 225 10.69 -12.15 -3.42
N GLY A 226 11.96 -11.90 -3.05
CA GLY A 226 12.82 -12.88 -2.40
C GLY A 226 12.27 -13.39 -1.06
N LEU A 227 11.70 -12.50 -0.23
CA LEU A 227 11.01 -12.89 1.00
C LEU A 227 9.90 -13.91 0.74
N VAL A 228 9.05 -13.63 -0.24
CA VAL A 228 7.87 -14.44 -0.52
C VAL A 228 8.26 -15.79 -1.10
N LEU A 229 9.24 -15.84 -2.01
CA LEU A 229 9.81 -17.11 -2.48
C LEU A 229 10.42 -17.94 -1.34
N GLY A 230 11.04 -17.28 -0.36
CA GLY A 230 11.50 -17.90 0.88
C GLY A 230 10.37 -18.52 1.70
N LYS A 231 9.30 -17.76 1.97
CA LYS A 231 8.09 -18.25 2.68
C LYS A 231 7.42 -19.41 1.96
N ARG A 232 7.54 -19.46 0.63
CA ARG A 232 7.00 -20.51 -0.24
C ARG A 232 7.97 -21.69 -0.43
N ASN A 233 9.06 -21.71 0.34
CA ASN A 233 10.03 -22.81 0.38
C ASN A 233 10.62 -23.18 -0.99
N ARG A 234 10.84 -22.19 -1.88
CA ARG A 234 11.44 -22.38 -3.21
C ARG A 234 12.95 -22.59 -3.13
N VAL A 235 13.35 -23.74 -2.58
CA VAL A 235 14.76 -24.15 -2.39
C VAL A 235 15.52 -24.24 -3.72
N ASP A 236 14.82 -24.57 -4.80
CA ASP A 236 15.36 -24.62 -6.15
C ASP A 236 15.86 -23.25 -6.65
N LEU A 237 15.33 -22.14 -6.13
CA LEU A 237 15.72 -20.78 -6.48
C LEU A 237 16.83 -20.19 -5.59
N LEU A 238 17.38 -20.98 -4.66
CA LEU A 238 18.41 -20.49 -3.73
C LEU A 238 19.62 -19.83 -4.43
N PRO A 239 20.20 -20.39 -5.51
CA PRO A 239 21.31 -19.74 -6.20
C PRO A 239 20.93 -18.37 -6.77
N THR A 240 19.74 -18.25 -7.37
CA THR A 240 19.22 -16.99 -7.92
C THR A 240 19.04 -15.96 -6.81
N LEU A 241 18.47 -16.35 -5.67
CA LEU A 241 18.29 -15.46 -4.53
C LEU A 241 19.62 -14.94 -3.97
N GLU A 242 20.66 -15.77 -3.91
CA GLU A 242 22.01 -15.36 -3.50
C GLU A 242 22.62 -14.32 -4.44
N GLU A 243 22.48 -14.53 -5.76
CA GLU A 243 22.96 -13.61 -6.79
C GLU A 243 22.23 -12.25 -6.71
N VAL A 244 20.89 -12.27 -6.69
CA VAL A 244 20.11 -11.03 -6.66
C VAL A 244 20.27 -10.29 -5.32
N SER A 245 20.44 -11.01 -4.21
CA SER A 245 20.73 -10.41 -2.91
C SER A 245 22.05 -9.64 -2.94
N ALA A 246 23.09 -10.17 -3.59
CA ALA A 246 24.34 -9.44 -3.77
C ALA A 246 24.14 -8.18 -4.63
N ARG A 247 23.35 -8.27 -5.72
CA ARG A 247 23.03 -7.15 -6.62
C ARG A 247 22.37 -5.98 -5.89
N ILE A 248 21.42 -6.25 -5.00
CA ILE A 248 20.65 -5.20 -4.30
C ILE A 248 21.26 -4.76 -2.96
N GLY A 249 22.47 -5.24 -2.63
CA GLY A 249 23.19 -4.85 -1.41
C GLY A 249 22.76 -5.58 -0.14
N LYS A 250 22.39 -6.87 -0.24
CA LYS A 250 22.08 -7.79 0.88
C LYS A 250 20.99 -7.26 1.80
N LYS A 251 19.86 -6.88 1.21
CA LYS A 251 18.67 -6.42 1.95
C LYS A 251 18.18 -7.51 2.94
N PRO A 252 17.55 -7.10 4.06
CA PRO A 252 17.32 -8.00 5.18
C PRO A 252 16.33 -9.13 4.89
N ARG A 253 15.30 -8.92 4.06
CA ARG A 253 14.23 -9.92 3.88
C ARG A 253 14.68 -11.05 2.94
N ILE A 254 15.34 -10.72 1.84
CA ILE A 254 15.94 -11.73 0.97
C ILE A 254 17.07 -12.48 1.67
N SER A 255 17.83 -11.81 2.55
CA SER A 255 18.85 -12.46 3.38
C SER A 255 18.24 -13.46 4.36
N TRP A 256 17.09 -13.12 4.97
CA TRP A 256 16.33 -14.08 5.77
C TRP A 256 15.87 -15.28 4.94
N ALA A 257 15.32 -15.04 3.75
CA ALA A 257 14.85 -16.09 2.85
C ALA A 257 15.96 -17.08 2.46
N ILE A 258 17.14 -16.57 2.08
CA ILE A 258 18.32 -17.40 1.77
C ILE A 258 18.70 -18.29 2.96
N ASN A 259 18.77 -17.70 4.16
CA ASN A 259 19.15 -18.44 5.36
C ASN A 259 18.11 -19.51 5.72
N HIS A 260 16.82 -19.21 5.55
CA HIS A 260 15.71 -20.13 5.74
C HIS A 260 15.81 -21.32 4.76
N LEU A 261 15.93 -21.05 3.47
CA LEU A 261 16.02 -22.08 2.42
C LEU A 261 17.28 -22.96 2.55
N LYS A 262 18.40 -22.42 3.04
CA LYS A 262 19.60 -23.21 3.35
C LYS A 262 19.33 -24.24 4.44
N LYS A 263 18.60 -23.87 5.50
CA LYS A 263 18.24 -24.81 6.58
C LYS A 263 17.33 -25.92 6.07
N ILE A 264 16.34 -25.59 5.25
CA ILE A 264 15.49 -26.59 4.58
C ILE A 264 16.35 -27.57 3.75
N LYS A 265 17.24 -27.04 2.90
CA LYS A 265 18.12 -27.85 2.04
C LYS A 265 19.03 -28.78 2.84
N GLU A 266 19.47 -28.35 4.02
CA GLU A 266 20.30 -29.12 4.94
C GLU A 266 19.50 -30.10 5.83
N GLY A 267 18.17 -30.10 5.74
CA GLY A 267 17.30 -30.95 6.56
C GLY A 267 17.26 -30.52 8.04
N LYS A 268 17.40 -29.22 8.31
CA LYS A 268 17.49 -28.63 9.66
C LYS A 268 16.23 -27.85 10.08
N ASP A 269 15.13 -28.05 9.37
CA ASP A 269 13.84 -27.38 9.60
C ASP A 269 12.87 -28.24 10.43
#